data_AF-A0A126RWZ3-F1
#
_entry.id   AF-A0A126RWZ3-F1
#
_cell.length_a   1.000
_cell.length_b   1.000
_cell.length_c   1.000
_cell.angle_alpha   90.00
_cell.angle_beta   90.00
_cell.angle_gamma   90.00
#
_symmetry.space_group_name_H-M   'P 1'
#
loop_
_entity.id
_entity.type
_entity.pdbx_description
1 polymer ?
#
loop_
_entity_poly.entity_id
_entity_poly.type
_entity_poly.pdbx_seq_one_letter_code
_entity_poly.pdbx_strand_id
1 'polypeptide(L)'
;MKLFPGLPNHQRVMLALMFGAVSVYALAQQKQQIGRIASLRLIDPAPRVIDGDTLEVAGSTVRTVGIDAPDDDLPQLKRLSAQTMAGLVQRDGGVECAASLFDVALRQEQQCRSPATSYGRLNLSCRLKKNGASLAATMVAQGYAVDYRRYSGGAYVKLMQQAARQRIGLWGQNYEGMRRLAVDRAALPPSCTS
;
A
#
# COMPACT_ATOMS: atom_id res chain seq x y z
N MET A 1 -26.61 13.00 29.77
CA MET A 1 -26.07 14.29 29.29
C MET A 1 -26.92 14.78 28.12
N LYS A 2 -27.53 15.98 28.22
CA LYS A 2 -28.38 16.52 27.14
C LYS A 2 -27.48 17.07 26.03
N LEU A 3 -27.49 16.46 24.84
CA LEU A 3 -26.98 17.10 23.62
C LEU A 3 -27.79 18.39 23.41
N PHE A 4 -27.14 19.56 23.46
CA PHE A 4 -27.73 20.90 23.26
C PHE A 4 -28.64 21.45 24.40
N PRO A 5 -28.08 21.79 25.57
CA PRO A 5 -28.83 22.53 26.60
C PRO A 5 -29.16 23.94 26.10
N GLY A 6 -30.46 24.30 26.06
CA GLY A 6 -30.93 25.63 25.67
C GLY A 6 -31.97 25.69 24.53
N LEU A 7 -32.07 24.64 23.69
CA LEU A 7 -33.02 24.64 22.56
C LEU A 7 -34.43 24.11 22.92
N PRO A 8 -35.51 24.61 22.29
CA PRO A 8 -36.86 24.03 22.40
C PRO A 8 -36.91 22.61 21.82
N ASN A 9 -37.84 21.79 22.34
CA ASN A 9 -37.84 20.33 22.11
C ASN A 9 -37.90 19.93 20.64
N HIS A 10 -38.68 20.64 19.81
CA HIS A 10 -38.82 20.38 18.38
C HIS A 10 -37.51 20.63 17.61
N GLN A 11 -36.75 21.68 17.96
CA GLN A 11 -35.44 21.95 17.35
C GLN A 11 -34.43 20.86 17.72
N ARG A 12 -34.43 20.38 18.97
CA ARG A 12 -33.56 19.26 19.39
C ARG A 12 -33.85 17.98 18.61
N VAL A 13 -35.14 17.65 18.43
CA VAL A 13 -35.56 16.47 17.64
C VAL A 13 -35.13 16.63 16.18
N MET A 14 -35.36 17.80 15.58
CA MET A 14 -34.96 18.07 14.19
C MET A 14 -33.44 17.97 14.00
N LEU A 15 -32.64 18.56 14.90
CA LEU A 15 -31.17 18.46 14.88
C LEU A 15 -30.68 17.01 15.03
N ALA A 16 -31.29 16.24 15.93
CA ALA A 16 -30.94 14.83 16.11
C ALA A 16 -31.26 13.98 14.86
N LEU A 17 -32.42 14.21 14.23
CA LEU A 17 -32.80 13.53 12.99
C LEU A 17 -31.87 13.90 11.83
N MET A 18 -31.52 15.19 11.69
CA MET A 18 -30.58 15.66 10.67
C MET A 18 -29.18 15.06 10.86
N PHE A 19 -28.67 15.05 12.11
CA PHE A 19 -27.38 14.43 12.41
C PHE A 19 -27.39 12.93 12.11
N GLY A 20 -28.46 12.23 12.46
CA GLY A 20 -28.65 10.82 12.13
C GLY A 20 -28.65 10.55 10.63
N ALA A 21 -29.42 11.33 9.86
CA ALA A 21 -29.50 11.20 8.41
C ALA A 21 -28.15 11.47 7.71
N VAL A 22 -27.44 12.53 8.12
CA VAL A 22 -26.10 12.85 7.59
C VAL A 22 -25.11 11.75 7.93
N SER A 23 -25.12 11.24 9.16
CA SER A 23 -24.22 10.16 9.59
C SER A 23 -24.46 8.87 8.80
N VAL A 24 -25.73 8.48 8.61
CA VAL A 24 -26.10 7.30 7.81
C VAL A 24 -25.71 7.47 6.35
N TYR A 25 -25.96 8.65 5.76
CA TYR A 25 -25.56 8.95 4.39
C TYR A 25 -24.03 8.89 4.21
N ALA A 26 -23.27 9.48 5.13
CA ALA A 26 -21.80 9.44 5.12
C ALA A 26 -21.26 8.01 5.20
N LEU A 27 -21.81 7.18 6.08
CA LEU A 27 -21.45 5.75 6.19
C LEU A 27 -21.79 4.97 4.92
N ALA A 28 -22.94 5.25 4.30
CA ALA A 28 -23.34 4.64 3.04
C ALA A 28 -22.40 5.02 1.89
N GLN A 29 -22.03 6.31 1.77
CA GLN A 29 -21.06 6.80 0.80
C GLN A 29 -19.69 6.16 1.00
N GLN A 30 -19.21 6.06 2.25
CA GLN A 30 -17.95 5.39 2.57
C GLN A 30 -17.96 3.92 2.15
N LYS A 31 -19.05 3.19 2.42
CA LYS A 31 -19.20 1.78 2.03
C LYS A 31 -19.19 1.62 0.51
N GLN A 32 -19.88 2.49 -0.22
CA GLN A 32 -19.89 2.49 -1.68
C GLN A 32 -18.49 2.76 -2.26
N GLN A 33 -17.75 3.72 -1.69
CA GLN A 33 -16.39 4.03 -2.13
C GLN A 33 -15.43 2.85 -1.92
N ILE A 34 -15.50 2.18 -0.77
CA ILE A 34 -14.69 0.98 -0.49
C ILE A 34 -15.02 -0.13 -1.50
N GLY A 35 -16.32 -0.37 -1.77
CA GLY A 35 -16.76 -1.35 -2.77
C GLY A 35 -16.20 -1.05 -4.16
N ARG A 36 -16.23 0.23 -4.59
CA ARG A 36 -15.66 0.66 -5.86
C ARG A 36 -14.17 0.38 -5.96
N ILE A 37 -13.40 0.73 -4.94
CA ILE A 37 -11.94 0.49 -4.92
C ILE A 37 -11.64 -1.01 -4.91
N ALA A 38 -12.42 -1.82 -4.18
CA ALA A 38 -12.26 -3.27 -4.16
C ALA A 38 -12.50 -3.90 -5.55
N SER A 39 -13.41 -3.34 -6.35
CA SER A 39 -13.67 -3.76 -7.74
C SER A 39 -12.79 -3.08 -8.79
N LEU A 40 -11.97 -2.10 -8.40
CA LEU A 40 -11.18 -1.31 -9.34
C LEU A 40 -10.07 -2.16 -9.95
N ARG A 41 -9.93 -2.05 -11.27
CA ARG A 41 -8.84 -2.65 -12.03
C ARG A 41 -8.24 -1.60 -12.94
N LEU A 42 -6.98 -1.26 -12.69
CA LEU A 42 -6.22 -0.28 -13.45
C LEU A 42 -5.23 -1.03 -14.34
N ILE A 43 -5.23 -0.74 -15.63
CA ILE A 43 -4.31 -1.32 -16.60
C ILE A 43 -3.63 -0.16 -17.30
N ASP A 44 -2.31 -0.16 -17.31
CA ASP A 44 -1.53 0.90 -17.95
C ASP A 44 -0.30 0.29 -18.64
N PRO A 45 -0.14 0.45 -19.97
CA PRO A 45 1.03 -0.04 -20.69
C PRO A 45 2.30 0.78 -20.43
N ALA A 46 2.17 2.00 -19.89
CA ALA A 46 3.28 2.92 -19.66
C ALA A 46 3.06 3.77 -18.39
N PRO A 47 2.89 3.14 -17.21
CA PRO A 47 2.69 3.88 -15.97
C PRO A 47 3.95 4.68 -15.61
N ARG A 48 3.75 5.81 -14.95
CA ARG A 48 4.84 6.68 -14.51
C ARG A 48 5.28 6.30 -13.10
N VAL A 49 6.56 5.95 -12.93
CA VAL A 49 7.13 5.66 -11.60
C VAL A 49 7.39 6.95 -10.85
N ILE A 50 6.92 7.04 -9.61
CA ILE A 50 7.16 8.17 -8.71
C ILE A 50 8.35 7.86 -7.80
N ASP A 51 8.31 6.70 -7.14
CA ASP A 51 9.40 6.20 -6.29
C ASP A 51 9.42 4.67 -6.26
N GLY A 52 10.16 4.08 -5.33
CA GLY A 52 10.37 2.63 -5.22
C GLY A 52 9.16 1.80 -4.78
N ASP A 53 8.06 2.43 -4.37
CA ASP A 53 6.81 1.72 -4.04
C ASP A 53 5.54 2.41 -4.59
N THR A 54 5.67 3.56 -5.23
CA THR A 54 4.57 4.37 -5.73
C THR A 54 4.65 4.62 -7.25
N LEU A 55 3.51 4.42 -7.92
CA LEU A 55 3.31 4.56 -9.37
C LEU A 55 2.10 5.46 -9.66
N GLU A 56 2.08 6.12 -10.80
CA GLU A 56 0.87 6.64 -11.42
C GLU A 56 0.42 5.66 -12.52
N VAL A 57 -0.80 5.15 -12.38
CA VAL A 57 -1.36 4.09 -13.24
C VAL A 57 -2.74 4.56 -13.68
N ALA A 58 -2.95 4.71 -14.99
CA ALA A 58 -4.22 5.17 -15.57
C ALA A 58 -4.78 6.43 -14.87
N GLY A 59 -3.91 7.42 -14.62
CA GLY A 59 -4.28 8.69 -13.97
C GLY A 59 -4.51 8.63 -12.46
N SER A 60 -4.30 7.48 -11.81
CA SER A 60 -4.40 7.33 -10.36
C SER A 60 -3.04 7.06 -9.73
N THR A 61 -2.75 7.71 -8.59
CA THR A 61 -1.56 7.37 -7.80
C THR A 61 -1.81 6.10 -6.98
N VAL A 62 -0.97 5.09 -7.20
CA VAL A 62 -1.03 3.77 -6.59
C VAL A 62 0.20 3.54 -5.74
N ARG A 63 0.01 3.27 -4.45
CA ARG A 63 1.02 2.69 -3.58
C ARG A 63 0.92 1.17 -3.67
N THR A 64 2.04 0.54 -3.98
CA THR A 64 2.17 -0.93 -4.01
C THR A 64 2.08 -1.47 -2.59
N VAL A 65 0.97 -2.14 -2.28
CA VAL A 65 0.70 -2.63 -0.92
C VAL A 65 1.66 -3.75 -0.52
N GLY A 66 2.04 -3.75 0.76
CA GLY A 66 2.82 -4.82 1.38
C GLY A 66 4.34 -4.63 1.28
N ILE A 67 4.79 -3.58 0.60
CA ILE A 67 6.20 -3.22 0.55
C ILE A 67 6.42 -1.78 0.99
N ASP A 68 7.69 -1.48 1.26
CA ASP A 68 8.20 -0.13 1.42
C ASP A 68 9.57 -0.04 0.76
N ALA A 69 9.90 1.12 0.20
CA ALA A 69 11.20 1.38 -0.42
C ALA A 69 11.92 2.53 0.31
N PRO A 70 13.24 2.68 0.15
CA PRO A 70 13.98 3.81 0.73
C PRO A 70 13.38 5.15 0.30
N ASP A 71 13.32 6.10 1.24
CA ASP A 71 12.68 7.41 1.04
C ASP A 71 13.70 8.57 1.14
N ASP A 72 13.25 9.79 1.41
CA ASP A 72 14.06 11.02 1.40
C ASP A 72 15.22 11.03 2.41
N ASP A 73 15.18 10.17 3.42
CA ASP A 73 16.30 9.93 4.35
C ASP A 73 17.45 9.12 3.72
N LEU A 74 17.20 8.45 2.59
CA LEU A 74 18.15 7.63 1.82
C LEU A 74 18.05 7.96 0.31
N PRO A 75 18.34 9.20 -0.12
CA PRO A 75 17.99 9.70 -1.45
C PRO A 75 18.65 8.94 -2.60
N GLN A 76 19.90 8.49 -2.43
CA GLN A 76 20.57 7.65 -3.43
C GLN A 76 19.86 6.30 -3.62
N LEU A 77 19.45 5.65 -2.52
CA LEU A 77 18.77 4.36 -2.57
C LEU A 77 17.36 4.51 -3.13
N LYS A 78 16.64 5.58 -2.74
CA LYS A 78 15.32 5.94 -3.29
C LYS A 78 15.36 6.01 -4.81
N ARG A 79 16.33 6.75 -5.36
CA ARG A 79 16.51 6.90 -6.82
C ARG A 79 16.76 5.55 -7.50
N LEU A 80 17.63 4.72 -6.94
CA LEU A 80 17.96 3.40 -7.52
C LEU A 80 16.77 2.42 -7.48
N SER A 81 15.99 2.45 -6.40
CA SER A 81 14.75 1.69 -6.29
C SER A 81 13.73 2.12 -7.34
N ALA A 82 13.51 3.43 -7.48
CA ALA A 82 12.60 3.99 -8.48
C ALA A 82 13.04 3.64 -9.92
N GLN A 83 14.33 3.77 -10.22
CA GLN A 83 14.89 3.41 -11.53
C GLN A 83 14.70 1.92 -11.84
N THR A 84 14.89 1.05 -10.85
CA THR A 84 14.70 -0.39 -11.04
C THR A 84 13.23 -0.70 -11.31
N MET A 85 12.30 -0.14 -10.52
CA MET A 85 10.87 -0.30 -10.78
C MET A 85 10.51 0.18 -12.20
N ALA A 86 11.01 1.35 -12.62
CA ALA A 86 10.78 1.87 -13.97
C ALA A 86 11.28 0.91 -15.05
N GLY A 87 12.49 0.36 -14.89
CA GLY A 87 13.04 -0.61 -15.82
C GLY A 87 12.25 -1.93 -15.87
N LEU A 88 11.77 -2.42 -14.73
CA LEU A 88 10.90 -3.61 -14.67
C LEU A 88 9.62 -3.36 -15.48
N VAL A 89 8.93 -2.27 -15.18
CA VAL A 89 7.63 -1.98 -15.77
C VAL A 89 7.74 -1.66 -17.26
N GLN A 90 8.78 -0.94 -17.69
CA GLN A 90 9.05 -0.67 -19.09
C GLN A 90 9.32 -1.96 -19.88
N ARG A 91 10.17 -2.84 -19.35
CA ARG A 91 10.54 -4.11 -20.02
C ARG A 91 9.37 -5.08 -20.13
N ASP A 92 8.47 -5.07 -19.14
CA ASP A 92 7.32 -5.97 -19.08
C ASP A 92 6.04 -5.37 -19.69
N GLY A 93 6.13 -4.20 -20.33
CA GLY A 93 5.04 -3.59 -21.10
C GLY A 93 3.90 -3.06 -20.23
N GLY A 94 4.22 -2.55 -19.04
CA GLY A 94 3.27 -1.93 -18.13
C GLY A 94 2.84 -2.81 -16.96
N VAL A 95 1.78 -2.36 -16.28
CA VAL A 95 1.22 -3.02 -15.09
C VAL A 95 -0.29 -3.17 -15.15
N GLU A 96 -0.78 -4.10 -14.33
CA GLU A 96 -2.17 -4.21 -13.97
C GLU A 96 -2.29 -4.20 -12.44
N CYS A 97 -3.08 -3.27 -11.90
CA CYS A 97 -3.21 -3.07 -10.46
C CYS A 97 -4.67 -3.25 -10.00
N ALA A 98 -4.86 -4.01 -8.94
CA ALA A 98 -6.14 -4.19 -8.27
C ALA A 98 -5.93 -4.69 -6.82
N ALA A 99 -6.94 -4.51 -5.97
CA ALA A 99 -6.91 -5.03 -4.60
C ALA A 99 -6.87 -6.58 -4.57
N SER A 100 -7.55 -7.22 -5.54
CA SER A 100 -7.62 -8.67 -5.67
C SER A 100 -6.32 -9.34 -6.14
N LEU A 101 -5.33 -8.57 -6.60
CA LEU A 101 -4.05 -9.09 -7.10
C LEU A 101 -3.00 -9.28 -6.00
N PHE A 102 -3.35 -9.01 -4.73
CA PHE A 102 -2.45 -9.19 -3.61
C PHE A 102 -1.99 -10.66 -3.49
N ASP A 103 -0.72 -10.88 -3.12
CA ASP A 103 -0.12 -12.21 -2.94
C ASP A 103 -0.60 -12.92 -1.65
N VAL A 104 -1.90 -13.20 -1.55
CA VAL A 104 -2.52 -13.79 -0.34
C VAL A 104 -1.86 -15.12 0.05
N ALA A 105 -1.49 -15.94 -0.95
CA ALA A 105 -0.86 -17.24 -0.74
C ALA A 105 0.56 -17.16 -0.13
N LEU A 106 1.22 -16.00 -0.18
CA LEU A 106 2.57 -15.84 0.38
C LEU A 106 2.56 -15.37 1.85
N ARG A 107 1.40 -14.93 2.36
CA ARG A 107 1.25 -14.44 3.74
C ARG A 107 1.70 -15.49 4.76
N GLN A 108 2.38 -15.03 5.80
CA GLN A 108 2.76 -15.87 6.94
C GLN A 108 1.79 -15.69 8.12
N GLU A 109 1.03 -14.60 8.13
CA GLU A 109 0.11 -14.23 9.20
C GLU A 109 -1.06 -13.39 8.66
N GLN A 110 -2.05 -13.11 9.52
CA GLN A 110 -3.15 -12.23 9.16
C GLN A 110 -2.64 -10.80 8.92
N GLN A 111 -2.93 -10.25 7.75
CA GLN A 111 -2.59 -8.88 7.39
C GLN A 111 -3.33 -7.92 8.33
N CYS A 112 -2.61 -6.95 8.92
CA CYS A 112 -3.31 -5.86 9.59
C CYS A 112 -4.12 -5.07 8.57
N ARG A 113 -5.28 -4.56 8.98
CA ARG A 113 -6.20 -3.87 8.07
C ARG A 113 -5.47 -2.74 7.33
N SER A 114 -5.31 -2.90 6.03
CA SER A 114 -4.80 -1.85 5.14
C SER A 114 -5.99 -1.01 4.66
N PRO A 115 -5.97 0.32 4.82
CA PRO A 115 -7.01 1.17 4.28
C PRO A 115 -6.97 1.11 2.74
N ALA A 116 -8.12 1.26 2.09
CA ALA A 116 -8.22 1.26 0.62
C ALA A 116 -7.44 2.41 -0.02
N THR A 117 -7.27 3.52 0.72
CA THR A 117 -6.46 4.67 0.33
C THR A 117 -5.58 5.15 1.48
N SER A 118 -4.46 5.79 1.16
CA SER A 118 -3.61 6.46 2.14
C SER A 118 -2.95 7.69 1.53
N TYR A 119 -3.05 8.84 2.21
CA TYR A 119 -2.45 10.10 1.77
C TYR A 119 -2.74 10.45 0.30
N GLY A 120 -4.00 10.32 -0.13
CA GLY A 120 -4.42 10.59 -1.52
C GLY A 120 -4.10 9.50 -2.53
N ARG A 121 -3.48 8.38 -2.12
CA ARG A 121 -3.09 7.26 -2.99
C ARG A 121 -4.03 6.08 -2.83
N LEU A 122 -4.25 5.33 -3.90
CA LEU A 122 -4.89 4.02 -3.84
C LEU A 122 -3.87 2.99 -3.33
N ASN A 123 -4.29 2.12 -2.43
CA ASN A 123 -3.47 1.03 -1.93
C ASN A 123 -3.85 -0.25 -2.70
N LEU A 124 -3.09 -0.57 -3.75
CA LEU A 124 -3.35 -1.73 -4.63
C LEU A 124 -2.11 -2.61 -4.76
N SER A 125 -2.31 -3.84 -5.25
CA SER A 125 -1.22 -4.71 -5.70
C SER A 125 -1.15 -4.68 -7.21
N CYS A 126 0.07 -4.68 -7.75
CA CYS A 126 0.32 -4.60 -9.18
C CYS A 126 1.03 -5.86 -9.69
N ARG A 127 0.66 -6.28 -10.90
CA ARG A 127 1.27 -7.38 -11.66
C ARG A 127 1.91 -6.82 -12.92
N LEU A 128 3.08 -7.32 -13.28
CA LEU A 128 3.75 -7.01 -14.54
C LEU A 128 2.94 -7.59 -15.72
N LYS A 129 2.66 -6.78 -16.74
CA LYS A 129 1.69 -7.14 -17.79
C LYS A 129 2.08 -8.37 -18.60
N LYS A 130 3.36 -8.48 -18.96
CA LYS A 130 3.83 -9.55 -19.86
C LYS A 130 3.89 -10.93 -19.22
N ASN A 131 4.31 -11.03 -17.95
CA ASN A 131 4.55 -12.31 -17.28
C ASN A 131 3.65 -12.59 -16.07
N GLY A 132 2.79 -11.63 -15.66
CA GLY A 132 1.91 -11.77 -14.51
C GLY A 132 2.63 -11.81 -13.15
N ALA A 133 3.93 -11.53 -13.10
CA ALA A 133 4.68 -11.54 -11.84
C ALA A 133 4.22 -10.43 -10.91
N SER A 134 4.24 -10.69 -9.59
CA SER A 134 3.98 -9.65 -8.59
C SER A 134 5.08 -8.61 -8.63
N LEU A 135 4.71 -7.34 -8.82
CA LEU A 135 5.68 -6.24 -8.77
C LEU A 135 6.30 -6.13 -7.38
N ALA A 136 5.48 -6.26 -6.33
CA ALA A 136 5.92 -6.23 -4.94
C ALA A 136 6.95 -7.33 -4.64
N ALA A 137 6.61 -8.59 -4.96
CA ALA A 137 7.51 -9.72 -4.74
C ALA A 137 8.82 -9.56 -5.54
N THR A 138 8.73 -9.06 -6.77
CA THR A 138 9.89 -8.83 -7.64
C THR A 138 10.82 -7.78 -7.04
N MET A 139 10.29 -6.64 -6.59
CA MET A 139 11.07 -5.57 -5.98
C MET A 139 11.79 -6.03 -4.71
N VAL A 140 11.11 -6.82 -3.85
CA VAL A 140 11.72 -7.35 -2.62
C VAL A 140 12.75 -8.42 -2.92
N ALA A 141 12.45 -9.36 -3.83
CA ALA A 141 13.38 -10.42 -4.22
C ALA A 141 14.66 -9.89 -4.88
N GLN A 142 14.55 -8.80 -5.64
CA GLN A 142 15.70 -8.11 -6.25
C GLN A 142 16.37 -7.11 -5.30
N GLY A 143 15.94 -7.02 -4.03
CA GLY A 143 16.60 -6.22 -3.02
C GLY A 143 16.42 -4.71 -3.17
N TYR A 144 15.33 -4.25 -3.80
CA TYR A 144 15.02 -2.83 -3.97
C TYR A 144 13.90 -2.34 -3.07
N ALA A 145 13.19 -3.23 -2.40
CA ALA A 145 12.19 -2.91 -1.38
C ALA A 145 12.29 -3.88 -0.19
N VAL A 146 11.65 -3.52 0.92
CA VAL A 146 11.50 -4.38 2.11
C VAL A 146 10.06 -4.85 2.25
N ASP A 147 9.88 -5.98 2.93
CA ASP A 147 8.55 -6.41 3.36
C ASP A 147 7.99 -5.42 4.39
N TYR A 148 6.80 -4.89 4.14
CA TYR A 148 6.11 -4.06 5.12
C TYR A 148 5.06 -4.88 5.84
N ARG A 149 5.51 -5.60 6.88
CA ARG A 149 4.77 -6.62 7.62
C ARG A 149 3.33 -6.22 7.94
N ARG A 150 3.13 -4.99 8.45
CA ARG A 150 1.80 -4.44 8.76
C ARG A 150 0.81 -4.59 7.60
N TYR A 151 1.26 -4.33 6.37
CA TYR A 151 0.43 -4.36 5.17
C TYR A 151 0.67 -5.58 4.30
N SER A 152 1.64 -6.44 4.60
CA SER A 152 1.86 -7.67 3.84
C SER A 152 1.37 -8.93 4.56
N GLY A 153 1.28 -8.91 5.89
CA GLY A 153 1.16 -10.14 6.68
C GLY A 153 2.39 -11.05 6.53
N GLY A 154 3.57 -10.45 6.37
CA GLY A 154 4.83 -11.18 6.17
C GLY A 154 5.00 -11.81 4.79
N ALA A 155 4.17 -11.44 3.81
CA ALA A 155 4.15 -12.10 2.49
C ALA A 155 5.52 -12.14 1.79
N TYR A 156 6.35 -11.11 1.99
CA TYR A 156 7.63 -10.97 1.29
C TYR A 156 8.85 -11.16 2.21
N VAL A 157 8.65 -11.54 3.48
CA VAL A 157 9.74 -11.61 4.48
C VAL A 157 10.84 -12.59 4.07
N LYS A 158 10.49 -13.75 3.49
CA LYS A 158 11.47 -14.76 3.07
C LYS A 158 12.31 -14.27 1.89
N LEU A 159 11.68 -13.57 0.94
CA LEU A 159 12.36 -12.94 -0.20
C LEU A 159 13.34 -11.87 0.28
N MET A 160 12.89 -11.00 1.20
CA MET A 160 13.71 -9.95 1.79
C MET A 160 14.93 -10.53 2.52
N GLN A 161 14.73 -11.56 3.35
CA GLN A 161 15.81 -12.22 4.08
C GLN A 161 16.82 -12.87 3.14
N GLN A 162 16.36 -13.48 2.04
CA GLN A 162 17.26 -14.04 1.03
C GLN A 162 18.08 -12.94 0.34
N ALA A 163 17.44 -11.86 -0.11
CA ALA A 163 18.12 -10.73 -0.72
C ALA A 163 19.17 -10.10 0.21
N ALA A 164 18.83 -9.96 1.50
CA ALA A 164 19.75 -9.45 2.52
C ALA A 164 20.96 -10.38 2.73
N ARG A 165 20.75 -11.69 2.89
CA ARG A 165 21.83 -12.69 3.06
C ARG A 165 22.78 -12.71 1.87
N GLN A 166 22.23 -12.59 0.65
CA GLN A 166 22.98 -12.64 -0.60
C GLN A 166 23.50 -11.28 -1.06
N ARG A 167 23.26 -10.20 -0.28
CA ARG A 167 23.66 -8.83 -0.62
C ARG A 167 23.15 -8.37 -1.99
N ILE A 168 21.93 -8.78 -2.34
CA ILE A 168 21.29 -8.45 -3.63
C ILE A 168 20.80 -6.99 -3.63
N GLY A 169 20.97 -6.31 -4.75
CA GLY A 169 20.40 -4.97 -4.96
C GLY A 169 20.93 -3.96 -3.95
N LEU A 170 20.03 -3.23 -3.31
CA LEU A 170 20.39 -2.19 -2.33
C LEU A 170 21.04 -2.78 -1.07
N TRP A 171 20.81 -4.05 -0.75
CA TRP A 171 21.47 -4.74 0.38
C TRP A 171 22.99 -4.88 0.19
N GLY A 172 23.47 -4.92 -1.04
CA GLY A 172 24.90 -4.90 -1.35
C GLY A 172 25.49 -3.49 -1.38
N GLN A 173 24.67 -2.48 -1.68
CA GLN A 173 25.10 -1.09 -1.78
C GLN A 173 25.15 -0.40 -0.41
N ASN A 174 24.09 -0.55 0.39
CA ASN A 174 24.01 0.00 1.73
C ASN A 174 23.16 -0.92 2.61
N TYR A 175 23.84 -1.90 3.19
CA TYR A 175 23.19 -2.89 4.04
C TYR A 175 22.55 -2.29 5.28
N GLU A 176 23.21 -1.33 5.94
CA GLU A 176 22.70 -0.77 7.19
C GLU A 176 21.46 0.09 6.97
N GLY A 177 21.41 0.87 5.89
CA GLY A 177 20.21 1.62 5.49
C GLY A 177 19.03 0.69 5.22
N MET A 178 19.25 -0.36 4.43
CA MET A 178 18.20 -1.37 4.15
C MET A 178 17.79 -2.16 5.40
N ARG A 179 18.75 -2.49 6.28
CA ARG A 179 18.49 -3.21 7.53
C ARG A 179 17.63 -2.36 8.47
N ARG A 180 17.94 -1.07 8.62
CA ARG A 180 17.14 -0.14 9.44
C ARG A 180 15.71 -0.06 8.92
N LEU A 181 15.56 0.19 7.62
CA LEU A 181 14.25 0.21 6.97
C LEU A 181 13.47 -1.09 7.21
N ALA A 182 14.11 -2.25 7.05
CA ALA A 182 13.47 -3.54 7.27
C ALA A 182 13.05 -3.77 8.73
N VAL A 183 13.88 -3.36 9.70
CA VAL A 183 13.54 -3.45 11.14
C VAL A 183 12.34 -2.57 11.46
N ASP A 184 12.33 -1.34 10.98
CA ASP A 184 11.23 -0.40 11.20
C ASP A 184 9.91 -0.94 10.63
N ARG A 185 9.96 -1.57 9.45
CA ARG A 185 8.77 -2.11 8.77
C ARG A 185 8.36 -3.50 9.24
N ALA A 186 9.20 -4.18 10.03
CA ALA A 186 8.86 -5.43 10.72
C ALA A 186 8.05 -5.22 12.01
N ALA A 187 8.05 -4.00 12.56
CA ALA A 187 7.27 -3.67 13.76
C ALA A 187 5.76 -3.64 13.45
N LEU A 188 4.96 -4.30 14.30
CA LEU A 188 3.50 -4.21 14.26
C LEU A 188 3.03 -3.30 15.40
N PRO A 189 2.03 -2.43 15.16
CA PRO A 189 1.42 -1.67 16.24
C PRO A 189 0.55 -2.61 17.10
N PRO A 190 0.31 -2.28 18.39
CA PRO A 190 -0.45 -3.14 19.31
C PRO A 190 -1.85 -3.52 18.81
N SER A 191 -2.48 -2.65 18.02
CA SER A 191 -3.79 -2.89 17.41
C SER A 191 -3.80 -3.99 16.34
N CYS A 192 -2.64 -4.49 15.93
CA CYS A 192 -2.46 -5.51 14.90
C CYS A 192 -1.91 -6.83 15.48
N THR A 193 -1.56 -6.88 16.76
CA THR A 193 -1.12 -8.08 17.47
C THR A 193 -2.31 -8.64 18.22
N SER A 194 -3.08 -9.54 17.59
CA SER A 194 -4.22 -10.24 18.20
C SER A 194 -4.28 -11.66 17.68
#